data_AF-A0A2W5ZXD2-F1
#
_entry.id   AF-A0A2W5ZXD2-F1
#
_cell.length_a   1.000
_cell.length_b   1.000
_cell.length_c   1.000
_cell.angle_alpha   90.00
_cell.angle_beta   90.00
_cell.angle_gamma   90.00
#
_symmetry.space_group_name_H-M   'P 1'
#
loop_
_entity.id
_entity.type
_entity.pdbx_description
1 polymer ?
#
loop_
_entity_poly.entity_id
_entity_poly.type
_entity_poly.pdbx_seq_one_letter_code
_entity_poly.pdbx_strand_id
1 'polypeptide(L)'
;MAFGVAGRILAVFAWESWPTPSVLYLPLGTDSAVWCYDGTKWTSLGGVCIGGLTAVSSVLKVPAEEGDRILHVFAIGEDMATWHTSWFPVGSGSWSKWEGLDSTPIRGSAAVASAPGRLDTFAIGTDSAIHWRSGPDIGKPSEWIDETLQPGGVAIGSLAAVATGRNEIDIFALGPDHAVFEFVAQDVRK
;
A
#
# COMPACT_ATOMS: atom_id res chain seq x y z
N MET A 1 24.91 11.34 1.14
CA MET A 1 24.34 11.23 -0.22
C MET A 1 24.08 9.74 -0.44
N ALA A 2 22.84 9.28 -0.24
CA ALA A 2 22.51 7.85 -0.09
C ALA A 2 22.32 7.10 -1.42
N PHE A 3 22.36 7.80 -2.56
CA PHE A 3 22.27 7.19 -3.87
C PHE A 3 23.67 7.04 -4.47
N GLY A 4 24.35 5.98 -4.04
CA GLY A 4 25.40 5.37 -4.86
C GLY A 4 24.76 4.73 -6.10
N VAL A 5 25.53 4.60 -7.17
CA VAL A 5 25.17 4.20 -8.55
C VAL A 5 24.54 2.79 -8.68
N ALA A 6 24.06 2.19 -7.58
CA ALA A 6 23.58 0.81 -7.48
C ALA A 6 22.23 0.65 -6.75
N GLY A 7 21.52 1.74 -6.43
CA GLY A 7 20.17 1.65 -5.86
C GLY A 7 19.13 1.18 -6.89
N ARG A 8 18.35 0.14 -6.57
CA ARG A 8 17.24 -0.32 -7.43
C ARG A 8 15.99 0.48 -7.10
N ILE A 9 15.45 1.20 -8.09
CA ILE A 9 14.11 1.78 -7.98
C ILE A 9 13.11 0.63 -8.06
N LEU A 10 12.45 0.31 -6.95
CA LEU A 10 11.44 -0.75 -6.89
C LEU A 10 10.04 -0.24 -7.21
N ALA A 11 9.76 1.03 -6.92
CA ALA A 11 8.50 1.67 -7.26
C ALA A 11 8.66 3.19 -7.37
N VAL A 12 7.86 3.81 -8.25
CA VAL A 12 7.75 5.27 -8.39
C VAL A 12 6.28 5.61 -8.25
N PHE A 13 5.96 6.52 -7.33
CA PHE A 13 4.60 6.99 -7.13
C PHE A 13 4.55 8.49 -7.39
N ALA A 14 3.68 8.90 -8.31
CA ALA A 14 3.32 10.30 -8.44
C ALA A 14 2.09 10.54 -7.56
N TRP A 15 2.16 11.52 -6.67
CA TRP A 15 1.00 12.01 -5.95
C TRP A 15 0.76 13.47 -6.30
N GLU A 16 -0.46 13.78 -6.69
CA GLU A 16 -0.95 15.15 -6.79
C GLU A 16 -1.43 15.65 -5.43
N SER A 17 -0.58 16.39 -4.74
CA SER A 17 -1.02 17.40 -3.78
C SER A 17 -1.14 18.73 -4.53
N TRP A 18 -2.32 19.35 -4.55
CA TRP A 18 -2.41 20.76 -4.94
C TRP A 18 -1.72 21.62 -3.86
N PRO A 19 -1.02 22.74 -4.19
CA PRO A 19 -0.88 23.38 -5.50
C PRO A 19 0.34 22.92 -6.32
N THR A 20 1.20 22.06 -5.80
CA THR A 20 2.40 21.56 -6.52
C THR A 20 2.42 20.03 -6.52
N PRO A 21 2.33 19.37 -7.70
CA PRO A 21 2.45 17.93 -7.78
C PRO A 21 3.78 17.51 -7.18
N SER A 22 3.72 16.72 -6.11
CA SER A 22 4.90 16.23 -5.41
C SER A 22 5.09 14.78 -5.80
N VAL A 23 6.03 14.52 -6.70
CA VAL A 23 6.36 13.14 -7.06
C VAL A 23 7.13 12.53 -5.91
N LEU A 24 6.49 11.57 -5.22
CA LEU A 24 7.12 10.83 -4.15
C LEU A 24 7.85 9.62 -4.71
N TYR A 25 9.17 9.74 -4.83
CA TYR A 25 10.00 8.59 -5.15
C TYR A 25 10.20 7.74 -3.89
N LEU A 26 9.80 6.47 -3.96
CA LEU A 26 10.03 5.46 -2.93
C LEU A 26 11.03 4.41 -3.42
N PRO A 27 12.32 4.76 -3.61
CA PRO A 27 13.32 3.76 -3.92
C PRO A 27 13.64 2.94 -2.67
N LEU A 28 14.00 1.68 -2.88
CA LEU A 28 14.75 0.95 -1.88
C LEU A 28 16.18 1.50 -1.90
N GLY A 29 16.64 2.04 -0.78
CA GLY A 29 18.04 2.40 -0.64
C GLY A 29 18.92 1.14 -0.67
N THR A 30 20.22 1.31 -0.86
CA THR A 30 21.18 0.19 -0.68
C THR A 30 21.25 -0.30 0.77
N ASP A 31 20.68 0.49 1.68
CA ASP A 31 20.46 0.19 3.10
C ASP A 31 19.13 -0.52 3.37
N SER A 32 18.41 -0.92 2.31
CA SER A 32 17.07 -1.51 2.37
C SER A 32 16.00 -0.60 3.00
N ALA A 33 16.30 0.67 3.28
CA ALA A 33 15.32 1.60 3.81
C ALA A 33 14.40 2.13 2.71
N VAL A 34 13.19 2.54 3.09
CA VAL A 34 12.29 3.28 2.21
C VAL A 34 12.64 4.76 2.30
N TRP A 35 12.83 5.39 1.15
CA TRP A 35 13.17 6.81 1.06
C TRP A 35 12.03 7.59 0.42
N CYS A 36 11.93 8.87 0.73
CA CYS A 36 10.95 9.81 0.19
C CYS A 36 11.69 10.99 -0.44
N TYR A 37 11.32 11.39 -1.65
CA TYR A 37 11.76 12.65 -2.25
C TYR A 37 10.57 13.60 -2.41
N ASP A 38 10.69 14.81 -1.87
CA ASP A 38 9.62 15.83 -1.93
C ASP A 38 9.81 16.85 -3.06
N GLY A 39 10.72 16.58 -4.00
CA GLY A 39 11.13 17.53 -5.04
C GLY A 39 12.30 18.42 -4.67
N THR A 40 12.69 18.46 -3.38
CA THR A 40 13.82 19.27 -2.90
C THR A 40 14.83 18.49 -2.07
N LYS A 41 14.37 17.52 -1.27
CA LYS A 41 15.22 16.73 -0.37
C LYS A 41 14.78 15.27 -0.33
N TRP A 42 15.77 14.41 -0.10
CA TRP A 42 15.55 13.02 0.26
C TRP A 42 15.42 12.89 1.77
N THR A 43 14.35 12.23 2.23
CA THR A 43 14.09 11.92 3.63
C THR A 43 13.98 10.40 3.77
N SER A 44 14.76 9.80 4.67
CA SER A 44 14.57 8.38 4.98
C SER A 44 13.30 8.21 5.80
N LEU A 45 12.43 7.30 5.39
CA LEU A 45 11.29 6.85 6.20
C LEU A 45 11.71 5.73 7.17
N GLY A 46 12.97 5.29 7.11
CA GLY A 46 13.48 4.14 7.84
C GLY A 46 12.85 2.83 7.36
N GLY A 47 12.80 1.87 8.27
CA GLY A 47 12.35 0.51 7.98
C GLY A 47 13.39 -0.31 7.22
N VAL A 48 13.08 -1.58 7.03
CA VAL A 48 13.83 -2.49 6.15
C VAL A 48 12.80 -3.11 5.22
N CYS A 49 12.93 -2.87 3.92
CA CYS A 49 12.05 -3.36 2.89
C CYS A 49 12.80 -4.36 2.01
N ILE A 50 12.19 -5.49 1.75
CA ILE A 50 12.73 -6.54 0.87
C ILE A 50 11.87 -6.74 -0.40
N GLY A 51 10.71 -6.09 -0.47
CA GLY A 51 9.79 -6.19 -1.61
C GLY A 51 8.41 -5.60 -1.36
N GLY A 52 7.50 -5.80 -2.32
CA GLY A 52 6.07 -5.43 -2.20
C GLY A 52 5.80 -3.97 -1.87
N LEU A 53 6.69 -3.06 -2.31
CA LEU A 53 6.55 -1.65 -2.04
C LEU A 53 5.38 -1.08 -2.87
N THR A 54 4.31 -0.69 -2.21
CA THR A 54 3.12 -0.08 -2.82
C THR A 54 2.74 1.22 -2.10
N ALA A 55 2.14 2.16 -2.82
CA ALA A 55 1.60 3.38 -2.24
C ALA A 55 0.25 3.73 -2.85
N VAL A 56 -0.63 4.27 -2.02
CA VAL A 56 -1.99 4.63 -2.38
C VAL A 56 -2.40 5.92 -1.69
N SER A 57 -3.16 6.76 -2.37
CA SER A 57 -3.77 7.94 -1.77
C SER A 57 -5.23 7.65 -1.43
N SER A 58 -5.65 8.01 -0.21
CA SER A 58 -7.04 8.01 0.22
C SER A 58 -7.50 9.44 0.52
N VAL A 59 -8.81 9.66 0.61
CA VAL A 59 -9.42 10.94 1.02
C VAL A 59 -10.27 10.75 2.27
N LEU A 60 -10.21 11.65 3.24
CA LEU A 60 -11.01 11.59 4.46
C LEU A 60 -12.49 11.87 4.24
N LYS A 61 -12.86 12.62 3.19
CA LYS A 61 -14.25 12.94 2.85
C LYS A 61 -14.43 13.21 1.36
N VAL A 62 -15.69 13.23 0.90
CA VAL A 62 -16.09 13.65 -0.45
C VAL A 62 -17.18 14.71 -0.35
N PRO A 63 -17.04 15.89 -0.98
CA PRO A 63 -15.87 16.34 -1.73
C PRO A 63 -14.64 16.55 -0.82
N ALA A 64 -13.45 16.25 -1.35
CA ALA A 64 -12.17 16.37 -0.62
C ALA A 64 -11.55 17.77 -0.79
N GLU A 65 -10.94 18.28 0.28
CA GLU A 65 -10.19 19.53 0.34
C GLU A 65 -8.68 19.28 0.51
N GLU A 66 -7.87 20.36 0.48
CA GLU A 66 -6.39 20.35 0.48
C GLU A 66 -5.76 19.67 1.73
N GLY A 67 -6.53 19.38 2.77
CA GLY A 67 -6.09 18.64 3.95
C GLY A 67 -6.60 17.18 4.03
N ASP A 68 -7.53 16.77 3.18
CA ASP A 68 -8.23 15.50 3.37
C ASP A 68 -7.49 14.31 2.76
N ARG A 69 -6.43 14.54 1.97
CA ARG A 69 -5.70 13.48 1.28
C ARG A 69 -4.64 12.88 2.19
N ILE A 70 -4.69 11.57 2.38
CA ILE A 70 -3.65 10.84 3.10
C ILE A 70 -2.91 9.99 2.08
N LEU A 71 -1.59 9.94 2.21
CA LEU A 71 -0.79 8.99 1.47
C LEU A 71 -0.43 7.82 2.38
N HIS A 72 -0.64 6.61 1.89
CA HIS A 72 -0.29 5.37 2.56
C HIS A 72 0.79 4.67 1.77
N VAL A 73 1.79 4.16 2.48
CA VAL A 73 2.90 3.37 1.93
C VAL A 73 2.93 2.04 2.65
N PHE A 74 3.01 0.97 1.86
CA PHE A 74 3.11 -0.39 2.34
C PHE A 74 4.38 -1.02 1.80
N ALA A 75 5.03 -1.84 2.62
CA ALA A 75 6.27 -2.52 2.28
C ALA A 75 6.32 -3.90 2.94
N ILE A 76 7.05 -4.84 2.33
CA ILE A 76 7.33 -6.14 2.94
C ILE A 76 8.65 -6.05 3.69
N GLY A 77 8.62 -6.37 4.99
CA GLY A 77 9.78 -6.39 5.88
C GLY A 77 10.63 -7.65 5.76
N GLU A 78 11.80 -7.69 6.40
CA GLU A 78 12.65 -8.90 6.48
C GLU A 78 11.97 -10.07 7.18
N ASP A 79 11.04 -9.78 8.08
CA ASP A 79 10.14 -10.73 8.72
C ASP A 79 9.03 -11.25 7.79
N MET A 80 9.05 -10.80 6.53
CA MET A 80 8.05 -11.08 5.51
C MET A 80 6.65 -10.58 5.88
N ALA A 81 6.51 -9.69 6.87
CA ALA A 81 5.25 -9.05 7.22
C ALA A 81 4.97 -7.83 6.33
N THR A 82 3.69 -7.49 6.17
CA THR A 82 3.31 -6.18 5.62
C THR A 82 3.45 -5.11 6.67
N TRP A 83 4.21 -4.07 6.34
CA TRP A 83 4.38 -2.86 7.14
C TRP A 83 3.69 -1.69 6.46
N HIS A 84 3.12 -0.79 7.24
CA HIS A 84 2.40 0.39 6.78
C HIS A 84 2.94 1.66 7.45
N THR A 85 3.07 2.74 6.68
CA THR A 85 3.25 4.09 7.17
C THR A 85 2.39 5.05 6.37
N SER A 86 1.99 6.15 6.99
CA SER A 86 1.09 7.13 6.38
C SER A 86 1.60 8.55 6.56
N TRP A 87 1.29 9.39 5.58
CA TRP A 87 1.58 10.81 5.60
C TRP A 87 0.27 11.60 5.63
N PHE A 88 0.11 12.39 6.69
CA PHE A 88 -1.01 13.31 6.87
C PHE A 88 -0.56 14.74 6.53
N PRO A 89 -1.18 15.43 5.57
CA PRO A 89 -0.84 16.81 5.23
C PRO A 89 -1.40 17.83 6.23
N VAL A 90 -2.41 17.48 7.03
CA VAL A 90 -2.99 18.39 8.04
C VAL A 90 -1.99 18.62 9.18
N GLY A 91 -1.63 19.89 9.41
CA GLY A 91 -0.67 20.29 10.44
C GLY A 91 0.73 20.57 9.86
N SER A 92 1.79 20.07 10.52
CA SER A 92 3.18 20.26 10.07
C SER A 92 3.62 19.30 8.97
N GLY A 93 2.77 18.35 8.58
CA GLY A 93 3.13 17.23 7.71
C GLY A 93 4.12 16.28 8.39
N SER A 94 3.68 15.08 8.75
CA SER A 94 4.59 14.07 9.31
C SER A 94 4.23 12.66 8.89
N TRP A 95 5.25 11.85 8.66
CA TRP A 95 5.10 10.41 8.51
C TRP A 95 4.78 9.77 9.86
N SER A 96 3.84 8.85 9.88
CA SER A 96 3.60 7.98 11.03
C SER A 96 4.77 7.02 11.22
N LYS A 97 4.88 6.42 12.41
CA LYS A 97 5.75 5.26 12.58
C LYS A 97 5.26 4.12 11.68
N TRP A 98 6.18 3.25 11.29
CA TRP A 98 5.83 1.98 10.67
C TRP A 98 5.05 1.14 11.67
N GLU A 99 3.90 0.63 11.22
CA GLU A 99 3.10 -0.34 11.94
C GLU A 99 3.06 -1.65 11.16
N GLY A 100 3.19 -2.78 11.87
CA GLY A 100 3.02 -4.09 11.28
C GLY A 100 1.53 -4.35 11.10
N LEU A 101 1.11 -4.57 9.86
CA LEU A 101 -0.24 -5.02 9.58
C LEU A 101 -0.30 -6.53 9.80
N ASP A 102 0.48 -7.29 9.03
CA ASP A 102 0.39 -8.75 9.04
C ASP A 102 1.39 -9.38 10.00
N SER A 103 1.04 -10.52 10.59
CA SER A 103 1.97 -11.35 11.37
C SER A 103 2.48 -12.55 10.57
N THR A 104 1.95 -12.77 9.37
CA THR A 104 2.27 -13.90 8.51
C THR A 104 3.23 -13.49 7.38
N PRO A 105 4.18 -14.37 7.02
CA PRO A 105 5.02 -14.16 5.86
C PRO A 105 4.20 -14.07 4.56
N ILE A 106 4.43 -13.03 3.78
CA ILE A 106 3.74 -12.79 2.51
C ILE A 106 4.72 -12.71 1.33
N ARG A 107 4.25 -13.11 0.14
CA ARG A 107 5.06 -13.15 -1.09
C ARG A 107 4.80 -12.00 -2.06
N GLY A 108 3.74 -11.25 -1.85
CA GLY A 108 3.36 -10.10 -2.65
C GLY A 108 2.22 -9.37 -1.98
N SER A 109 2.10 -8.08 -2.26
CA SER A 109 1.08 -7.21 -1.67
C SER A 109 0.52 -6.24 -2.71
N ALA A 110 -0.73 -5.84 -2.52
CA ALA A 110 -1.37 -4.74 -3.21
C ALA A 110 -2.21 -3.94 -2.20
N ALA A 111 -2.46 -2.67 -2.50
CA ALA A 111 -3.31 -1.82 -1.67
C ALA A 111 -4.11 -0.86 -2.54
N VAL A 112 -5.33 -0.57 -2.13
CA VAL A 112 -6.22 0.36 -2.83
C VAL A 112 -7.07 1.14 -1.83
N ALA A 113 -7.52 2.34 -2.20
CA ALA A 113 -8.52 3.09 -1.45
C ALA A 113 -9.90 2.85 -2.08
N SER A 114 -10.72 2.00 -1.46
CA SER A 114 -12.05 1.62 -2.01
C SER A 114 -13.16 2.59 -1.65
N ALA A 115 -12.97 3.40 -0.61
CA ALA A 115 -13.90 4.43 -0.17
C ALA A 115 -13.17 5.53 0.60
N PRO A 116 -13.81 6.69 0.84
CA PRO A 116 -13.22 7.74 1.67
C PRO A 116 -12.84 7.22 3.05
N GLY A 117 -11.57 7.40 3.41
CA GLY A 117 -10.96 6.97 4.65
C GLY A 117 -10.86 5.46 4.82
N ARG A 118 -11.08 4.67 3.77
CA ARG A 118 -10.99 3.21 3.75
C ARG A 118 -9.88 2.75 2.81
N LEU A 119 -9.05 1.83 3.31
CA LEU A 119 -8.10 1.09 2.50
C LEU A 119 -8.43 -0.39 2.48
N ASP A 120 -8.03 -1.03 1.40
CA ASP A 120 -8.09 -2.47 1.22
C ASP A 120 -6.70 -2.93 0.82
N THR A 121 -6.12 -3.80 1.63
CA THR A 121 -4.82 -4.41 1.39
C THR A 121 -5.00 -5.88 1.07
N PHE A 122 -4.18 -6.36 0.15
CA PHE A 122 -4.19 -7.74 -0.31
C PHE A 122 -2.79 -8.29 -0.19
N ALA A 123 -2.67 -9.52 0.27
CA ALA A 123 -1.38 -10.17 0.44
C ALA A 123 -1.45 -11.65 0.05
N ILE A 124 -0.38 -12.15 -0.60
CA ILE A 124 -0.26 -13.58 -0.90
C ILE A 124 0.39 -14.28 0.28
N GLY A 125 -0.35 -15.14 0.97
CA GLY A 125 0.15 -15.96 2.07
C GLY A 125 1.13 -17.05 1.63
N THR A 126 1.77 -17.72 2.60
CA THR A 126 2.65 -18.87 2.32
C THR A 126 1.89 -20.07 1.74
N ASP A 127 0.61 -20.20 2.10
CA ASP A 127 -0.37 -21.14 1.56
C ASP A 127 -0.79 -20.81 0.11
N SER A 128 -0.31 -19.70 -0.43
CA SER A 128 -0.64 -19.17 -1.75
C SER A 128 -2.08 -18.69 -1.90
N ALA A 129 -2.79 -18.49 -0.78
CA ALA A 129 -4.07 -17.81 -0.73
C ALA A 129 -3.88 -16.28 -0.76
N ILE A 130 -4.93 -15.56 -1.15
CA ILE A 130 -4.97 -14.09 -1.11
C ILE A 130 -5.68 -13.66 0.16
N HIS A 131 -4.94 -13.18 1.15
CA HIS A 131 -5.52 -12.54 2.31
C HIS A 131 -5.92 -11.12 1.94
N TRP A 132 -7.10 -10.71 2.41
CA TRP A 132 -7.64 -9.38 2.25
C TRP A 132 -7.84 -8.77 3.64
N ARG A 133 -7.46 -7.51 3.78
CA ARG A 133 -7.81 -6.72 4.95
C ARG A 133 -8.40 -5.40 4.51
N SER A 134 -9.48 -5.00 5.14
CA SER A 134 -10.05 -3.68 4.94
C SER A 134 -10.11 -2.89 6.22
N GLY A 135 -9.72 -1.62 6.10
CA GLY A 135 -9.56 -0.70 7.19
C GLY A 135 -8.36 0.22 6.93
N PRO A 136 -8.07 1.15 7.84
CA PRO A 136 -9.02 1.69 8.81
C PRO A 136 -10.24 2.33 8.14
N ASP A 137 -11.27 2.65 8.91
CA ASP A 137 -12.41 3.47 8.47
C ASP A 137 -12.34 4.86 9.10
N ILE A 138 -13.10 5.83 8.56
CA ILE A 138 -13.28 7.15 9.18
C ILE A 138 -13.80 6.97 10.62
N GLY A 139 -13.06 7.49 11.60
CA GLY A 139 -13.40 7.37 13.02
C GLY A 139 -12.92 6.06 13.67
N LYS A 140 -12.33 5.13 12.90
CA LYS A 140 -11.77 3.87 13.38
C LYS A 140 -10.36 3.58 12.82
N PRO A 141 -9.38 4.44 13.14
CA PRO A 141 -8.04 4.44 12.52
C PRO A 141 -7.19 3.20 12.80
N SER A 142 -7.59 2.35 13.75
CA SER A 142 -6.87 1.14 14.14
C SER A 142 -7.69 -0.14 13.98
N GLU A 143 -8.90 -0.06 13.41
CA GLU A 143 -9.72 -1.24 13.14
C GLU A 143 -9.46 -1.74 11.72
N TRP A 144 -8.62 -2.77 11.64
CA TRP A 144 -8.49 -3.60 10.45
C TRP A 144 -9.32 -4.86 10.64
N ILE A 145 -10.03 -5.27 9.60
CA ILE A 145 -10.78 -6.52 9.60
C ILE A 145 -10.15 -7.45 8.59
N ASP A 146 -9.90 -8.67 9.03
CA ASP A 146 -9.27 -9.72 8.27
C ASP A 146 -10.34 -10.55 7.56
N GLU A 147 -10.23 -10.63 6.24
CA GLU A 147 -11.01 -11.54 5.42
C GLU A 147 -10.04 -12.40 4.61
N THR A 148 -10.11 -13.71 4.77
CA THR A 148 -9.36 -14.58 3.86
C THR A 148 -10.23 -14.83 2.64
N LEU A 149 -9.91 -14.15 1.54
CA LEU A 149 -10.40 -14.59 0.25
C LEU A 149 -9.65 -15.90 -0.04
N GLN A 150 -10.37 -17.01 -0.07
CA GLN A 150 -9.90 -18.18 -0.80
C GLN A 150 -10.55 -18.15 -2.18
N PRO A 151 -10.15 -17.25 -3.10
CA PRO A 151 -10.46 -17.56 -4.47
C PRO A 151 -9.71 -18.85 -4.77
N GLY A 152 -10.36 -19.81 -5.46
CA GLY A 152 -9.77 -21.09 -5.82
C GLY A 152 -8.58 -21.02 -6.80
N GLY A 153 -7.80 -19.93 -6.77
CA GLY A 153 -6.63 -19.69 -7.58
C GLY A 153 -5.40 -19.45 -6.69
N VAL A 154 -4.32 -20.16 -7.01
CA VAL A 154 -2.99 -20.01 -6.40
C VAL A 154 -2.34 -18.76 -7.02
N ALA A 155 -2.01 -17.75 -6.23
CA ALA A 155 -1.27 -16.59 -6.73
C ALA A 155 0.25 -16.78 -6.59
N ILE A 156 1.01 -16.47 -7.64
CA ILE A 156 2.47 -16.52 -7.66
C ILE A 156 3.09 -15.12 -7.76
N GLY A 157 3.32 -14.51 -6.60
CA GLY A 157 4.31 -13.45 -6.39
C GLY A 157 3.87 -12.00 -6.65
N SER A 158 2.91 -11.70 -7.52
CA SER A 158 2.46 -10.32 -7.76
C SER A 158 0.95 -10.19 -7.76
N LEU A 159 0.48 -9.11 -7.13
CA LEU A 159 -0.90 -8.68 -7.07
C LEU A 159 -1.01 -7.24 -7.58
N ALA A 160 -2.12 -6.93 -8.24
CA ALA A 160 -2.57 -5.57 -8.47
C ALA A 160 -4.03 -5.47 -8.04
N ALA A 161 -4.43 -4.33 -7.47
CA ALA A 161 -5.81 -4.09 -7.07
C ALA A 161 -6.24 -2.71 -7.56
N VAL A 162 -7.50 -2.59 -7.98
CA VAL A 162 -8.09 -1.33 -8.44
C VAL A 162 -9.51 -1.21 -7.91
N ALA A 163 -9.85 -0.03 -7.40
CA ALA A 163 -11.21 0.28 -6.99
C ALA A 163 -11.97 0.77 -8.22
N THR A 164 -13.00 0.03 -8.63
CA THR A 164 -13.86 0.35 -9.77
C THR A 164 -15.11 1.11 -9.36
N GLY A 165 -15.46 1.02 -8.08
CA GLY A 165 -16.57 1.71 -7.45
C GLY A 165 -16.38 1.81 -5.94
N ARG A 166 -17.35 2.41 -5.24
CA ARG A 166 -17.31 2.46 -3.78
C ARG A 166 -17.53 1.04 -3.24
N ASN A 167 -16.54 0.52 -2.50
CA ASN A 167 -16.51 -0.86 -2.00
C ASN A 167 -16.49 -1.94 -3.09
N GLU A 168 -16.17 -1.58 -4.34
CA GLU A 168 -16.02 -2.52 -5.46
C GLU A 168 -14.56 -2.53 -5.91
N ILE A 169 -13.93 -3.70 -5.85
CA ILE A 169 -12.49 -3.86 -6.06
C ILE A 169 -12.24 -5.04 -6.99
N ASP A 170 -11.48 -4.78 -8.05
CA ASP A 170 -10.96 -5.83 -8.91
C ASP A 170 -9.50 -6.13 -8.54
N ILE A 171 -9.19 -7.40 -8.33
CA ILE A 171 -7.88 -7.90 -7.94
C ILE A 171 -7.35 -8.76 -9.07
N PHE A 172 -6.16 -8.43 -9.57
CA PHE A 172 -5.45 -9.18 -10.59
C PHE A 172 -4.27 -9.92 -9.98
N ALA A 173 -4.20 -11.22 -10.21
CA ALA A 173 -3.13 -12.08 -9.71
C ALA A 173 -2.56 -12.97 -10.81
N LEU A 174 -1.24 -13.20 -10.76
CA LEU A 174 -0.59 -14.19 -11.62
C LEU A 174 -0.81 -15.59 -11.06
N GLY A 175 -1.37 -16.51 -11.83
CA GLY A 175 -1.54 -17.91 -11.42
C GLY A 175 -0.39 -18.82 -11.83
N PRO A 176 -0.42 -20.11 -11.44
CA PRO A 176 0.70 -21.05 -11.61
C PRO A 176 1.01 -21.39 -13.06
N ASP A 177 0.02 -21.21 -13.93
CA ASP A 177 0.10 -21.38 -15.38
C ASP A 177 0.56 -20.10 -16.09
N HIS A 178 0.97 -19.07 -15.34
CA HIS A 178 1.32 -17.74 -15.82
C HIS A 178 0.15 -16.97 -16.46
N ALA A 179 -1.10 -17.43 -16.28
CA ALA A 179 -2.26 -16.64 -16.64
C ALA A 179 -2.53 -15.57 -15.57
N VAL A 180 -3.16 -14.47 -16.00
CA VAL A 180 -3.66 -13.45 -15.07
C VAL A 180 -5.13 -13.75 -14.78
N PHE A 181 -5.46 -13.87 -13.51
CA PHE A 181 -6.82 -14.07 -13.02
C PHE A 181 -7.35 -12.78 -12.41
N GLU A 182 -8.63 -12.52 -12.64
CA GLU A 182 -9.37 -11.43 -12.02
C GLU A 182 -10.27 -11.99 -10.91
N PHE A 183 -10.25 -11.34 -9.76
CA PHE A 183 -11.16 -11.60 -8.65
C PHE A 183 -11.88 -10.31 -8.31
N VAL A 184 -13.21 -10.33 -8.36
CA VAL A 184 -14.04 -9.21 -7.92
C VAL A 184 -14.32 -9.39 -6.44
N ALA A 185 -13.79 -8.49 -5.63
CA ALA A 185 -14.10 -8.39 -4.21
C ALA A 185 -15.10 -7.26 -3.98
N GLN A 186 -16.07 -7.52 -3.10
CA GLN A 186 -17.01 -6.52 -2.63
C GLN A 186 -17.00 -6.53 -1.11
N ASP A 187 -16.73 -5.37 -0.51
CA ASP A 187 -16.81 -5.24 0.94
C ASP A 187 -18.30 -5.14 1.34
N VAL A 188 -18.77 -6.12 2.11
CA VAL A 188 -20.17 -6.23 2.55
C VAL A 188 -20.50 -5.27 3.69
N ARG A 189 -19.52 -4.53 4.21
CA ARG A 189 -19.72 -3.51 5.25
C ARG A 189 -20.59 -2.36 4.72
N LYS A 190 -21.81 -2.27 5.28
CA LYS A 190 -22.78 -1.17 5.07
C LYS A 190 -22.41 0.06 5.89
#